data_AF-A0A968QUJ7-F1
#
_entry.id   AF-A0A968QUJ7-F1
#
_cell.length_a   1.000
_cell.length_b   1.000
_cell.length_c   1.000
_cell.angle_alpha   90.00
_cell.angle_beta   90.00
_cell.angle_gamma   90.00
#
_symmetry.space_group_name_H-M   'P 1'
#
loop_
_entity.id
_entity.type
_entity.pdbx_description
1 polymer ?
#
loop_
_entity_poly.entity_id
_entity_poly.type
_entity_poly.pdbx_seq_one_letter_code
_entity_poly.pdbx_strand_id
1 'polypeptide(L)'
;MADHIALISPGQKIAYITDVLYSESNINHITALAENADYLFIEAAFSENDKELAFRKYHLTARQAGEIAAKAKVRNLNIFHFSPRYTGMESLLYEEAETSFKDGGLIR
;
A
#
# COMPACT_ATOMS: atom_id res chain seq x y z
N MET A 1 27.30 -17.77 27.92
CA MET A 1 28.42 -17.00 27.32
C MET A 1 28.03 -16.40 25.96
N ALA A 2 27.25 -17.07 25.11
CA ALA A 2 26.78 -16.50 23.82
C ALA A 2 25.76 -15.35 23.97
N ASP A 3 24.96 -15.34 25.05
CA ASP A 3 23.88 -14.36 25.29
C ASP A 3 24.37 -12.93 25.65
N HIS A 4 25.69 -12.70 25.68
CA HIS A 4 26.30 -11.39 25.95
C HIS A 4 27.04 -10.80 24.75
N ILE A 5 26.94 -11.40 23.55
CA ILE A 5 27.69 -10.98 22.34
C ILE A 5 26.76 -10.34 21.30
N ALA A 6 25.47 -10.69 21.29
CA ALA A 6 24.50 -10.17 20.33
C ALA A 6 23.19 -9.72 21.00
N LEU A 7 22.69 -8.56 20.57
CA LEU A 7 21.33 -8.12 20.85
C LEU A 7 20.39 -8.77 19.83
N ILE A 8 19.43 -9.57 20.32
CA ILE A 8 18.37 -10.15 19.49
C ILE A 8 17.18 -9.20 19.55
N SER A 9 16.80 -8.63 18.41
CA SER A 9 15.57 -7.86 18.24
C SER A 9 14.65 -8.53 17.23
N PRO A 10 13.34 -8.23 17.26
CA PRO A 10 12.43 -8.62 16.18
C PRO A 10 12.97 -8.12 14.83
N GLY A 11 12.83 -8.95 13.78
CA GLY A 11 13.14 -8.56 12.41
C GLY A 11 12.11 -7.56 11.87
N GLN A 12 12.49 -6.77 10.88
CA GLN A 12 11.57 -5.87 10.18
C GLN A 12 10.95 -6.58 8.98
N LYS A 13 9.62 -6.45 8.81
CA LYS A 13 8.90 -6.98 7.64
C LYS A 13 8.62 -5.87 6.64
N ILE A 14 9.13 -6.03 5.42
CA ILE A 14 8.87 -5.13 4.29
C ILE A 14 8.10 -5.91 3.23
N ALA A 15 6.97 -5.36 2.77
CA ALA A 15 6.21 -5.86 1.63
C ALA A 15 6.32 -4.87 0.46
N TYR A 16 6.53 -5.38 -0.76
CA TYR A 16 6.72 -4.58 -1.96
C TYR A 16 5.81 -5.10 -3.07
N ILE A 17 4.83 -4.29 -3.45
CA ILE A 17 3.76 -4.64 -4.39
C ILE A 17 3.85 -3.71 -5.59
N THR A 18 4.21 -4.26 -6.74
CA THR A 18 4.25 -3.56 -8.02
C THR A 18 2.88 -3.67 -8.71
N ASP A 19 2.87 -3.40 -10.02
CA ASP A 19 1.74 -3.44 -10.93
C ASP A 19 0.73 -4.55 -10.63
N VAL A 20 -0.49 -4.14 -10.28
CA VAL A 20 -1.56 -5.08 -9.94
C VAL A 20 -2.94 -4.53 -10.26
N LEU A 21 -3.77 -5.39 -10.85
CA LEU A 21 -5.19 -5.11 -11.04
C LEU A 21 -5.95 -5.21 -9.72
N TYR A 22 -6.82 -4.23 -9.44
CA TYR A 22 -7.77 -4.31 -8.33
C TYR A 22 -8.83 -5.40 -8.58
N SER A 23 -8.58 -6.58 -8.02
CA SER A 23 -9.50 -7.72 -8.02
C SER A 23 -9.51 -8.37 -6.63
N GLU A 24 -10.62 -9.00 -6.26
CA GLU A 24 -10.75 -9.64 -4.95
C GLU A 24 -9.64 -10.66 -4.66
N SER A 25 -9.29 -11.48 -5.66
CA SER A 25 -8.19 -12.45 -5.57
C SER A 25 -6.84 -11.77 -5.26
N ASN A 26 -6.49 -10.72 -6.00
CA ASN A 26 -5.25 -9.99 -5.78
C ASN A 26 -5.24 -9.32 -4.41
N ILE A 27 -6.34 -8.69 -4.01
CA ILE A 27 -6.47 -8.03 -2.70
C ILE A 27 -6.24 -9.06 -1.59
N ASN A 28 -6.81 -10.26 -1.69
CA ASN A 28 -6.64 -11.31 -0.69
C ASN A 28 -5.20 -11.81 -0.62
N HIS A 29 -4.52 -12.00 -1.76
CA HIS A 29 -3.10 -12.37 -1.78
C HIS A 29 -2.20 -11.27 -1.22
N ILE A 30 -2.41 -10.01 -1.61
CA ILE A 30 -1.61 -8.88 -1.14
C ILE A 30 -1.80 -8.69 0.37
N THR A 31 -3.04 -8.75 0.86
CA THR A 31 -3.32 -8.55 2.28
C THR A 31 -2.72 -9.65 3.14
N ALA A 32 -2.76 -10.91 2.69
CA ALA A 32 -2.08 -12.02 3.36
C ALA A 32 -0.54 -11.85 3.34
N LEU A 33 0.03 -11.45 2.20
CA LEU A 33 1.48 -11.22 2.07
C LEU A 33 1.96 -10.07 2.99
N ALA A 34 1.24 -8.95 2.98
CA ALA A 34 1.59 -7.73 3.69
C ALA A 34 1.10 -7.68 5.14
N GLU A 35 0.44 -8.73 5.64
CA GLU A 35 -0.18 -8.71 6.97
C GLU A 35 0.83 -8.31 8.06
N ASN A 36 0.50 -7.26 8.82
CA ASN A 36 1.33 -6.68 9.89
C ASN A 36 2.77 -6.29 9.44
N ALA A 37 2.98 -5.97 8.16
CA ALA A 37 4.28 -5.46 7.69
C ALA A 37 4.63 -4.12 8.36
N ASP A 38 5.90 -3.92 8.70
CA ASP A 38 6.40 -2.63 9.18
C ASP A 38 6.31 -1.57 8.08
N TYR A 39 6.60 -1.96 6.83
CA TYR A 39 6.52 -1.09 5.67
C TYR A 39 5.86 -1.81 4.51
N LEU A 40 4.86 -1.18 3.91
CA LEU A 40 4.30 -1.57 2.63
C LEU A 40 4.65 -0.51 1.58
N PHE A 41 5.34 -0.93 0.54
CA PHE A 41 5.48 -0.19 -0.70
C PHE A 41 4.50 -0.76 -1.70
N ILE A 42 3.60 0.06 -2.24
CA ILE A 42 2.55 -0.40 -3.16
C ILE A 42 2.32 0.59 -4.30
N GLU A 43 2.07 0.08 -5.50
CA GLU A 43 1.74 0.92 -6.66
C GLU A 43 0.43 1.69 -6.45
N ALA A 44 0.37 2.89 -7.02
CA ALA A 44 -0.80 3.77 -6.99
C ALA A 44 -0.81 4.64 -8.25
N ALA A 45 -0.88 4.02 -9.42
CA ALA A 45 -0.65 4.74 -10.68
C ALA A 45 -1.68 5.84 -10.97
N PHE A 46 -2.90 5.74 -10.42
CA PHE A 46 -4.01 6.65 -10.70
C PHE A 46 -4.71 7.19 -9.45
N SER A 47 -5.35 8.36 -9.58
CA SER A 47 -6.34 8.84 -8.61
C SER A 47 -7.63 8.03 -8.74
N GLU A 48 -8.46 7.99 -7.68
CA GLU A 48 -9.79 7.37 -7.74
C GLU A 48 -10.68 7.99 -8.82
N ASN A 49 -10.49 9.27 -9.17
CA ASN A 49 -11.21 9.92 -10.27
C ASN A 49 -10.95 9.25 -11.64
N ASP A 50 -9.85 8.51 -11.78
CA ASP A 50 -9.45 7.79 -12.99
C ASP A 50 -9.58 6.25 -12.81
N LYS A 51 -10.45 5.78 -11.91
CA LYS A 51 -10.64 4.35 -11.58
C LYS A 51 -10.84 3.46 -12.80
N GLU A 52 -11.68 3.85 -13.76
CA GLU A 52 -11.92 3.03 -14.95
C GLU A 52 -10.67 2.93 -15.82
N LEU A 53 -9.83 3.97 -15.85
CA LEU A 53 -8.55 3.94 -16.56
C LEU A 53 -7.55 3.04 -15.84
N ALA A 54 -7.48 3.11 -14.50
CA ALA A 54 -6.66 2.23 -13.68
C ALA A 54 -7.02 0.75 -13.94
N PHE A 55 -8.32 0.42 -13.91
CA PHE A 55 -8.81 -0.91 -14.21
C PHE A 55 -8.43 -1.38 -15.62
N ARG A 56 -8.66 -0.55 -16.65
CA ARG A 56 -8.30 -0.90 -18.05
C ARG A 56 -6.79 -1.08 -18.25
N LYS A 57 -5.97 -0.42 -17.43
CA LYS A 57 -4.50 -0.51 -17.50
C LYS A 57 -3.90 -1.50 -16.49
N TYR A 58 -4.73 -2.23 -15.75
CA TYR A 58 -4.30 -3.21 -14.76
C TYR A 58 -3.46 -2.62 -13.62
N HIS A 59 -3.85 -1.42 -13.17
CA HIS A 59 -3.22 -0.72 -12.05
C HIS A 59 -4.20 -0.41 -10.92
N LEU A 60 -3.64 -0.02 -9.78
CA LEU A 60 -4.40 0.48 -8.63
C LEU A 60 -4.66 1.98 -8.73
N THR A 61 -5.73 2.39 -8.04
CA THR A 61 -5.86 3.78 -7.61
C THR A 61 -5.15 4.01 -6.26
N ALA A 62 -4.79 5.25 -5.96
CA ALA A 62 -4.20 5.61 -4.68
C ALA A 62 -5.15 5.31 -3.50
N ARG A 63 -6.45 5.58 -3.67
CA ARG A 63 -7.49 5.15 -2.73
C ARG A 63 -7.44 3.64 -2.45
N GLN A 64 -7.40 2.82 -3.51
CA GLN A 64 -7.34 1.35 -3.40
C GLN A 64 -6.08 0.86 -2.68
N ALA A 65 -4.93 1.48 -2.96
CA ALA A 65 -3.68 1.19 -2.26
C ALA A 65 -3.80 1.44 -0.75
N GLY A 66 -4.43 2.55 -0.35
CA GLY A 66 -4.74 2.87 1.05
C GLY A 66 -5.68 1.85 1.71
N GLU A 67 -6.76 1.45 1.03
CA GLU A 67 -7.70 0.43 1.51
C GLU A 67 -7.01 -0.93 1.74
N ILE A 68 -6.15 -1.36 0.81
CA ILE A 68 -5.37 -2.61 0.93
C ILE A 68 -4.41 -2.53 2.12
N ALA A 69 -3.72 -1.41 2.29
CA ALA A 69 -2.80 -1.18 3.41
C ALA A 69 -3.52 -1.26 4.77
N ALA A 70 -4.69 -0.65 4.88
CA ALA A 70 -5.51 -0.71 6.09
C ALA A 70 -5.97 -2.13 6.38
N LYS A 71 -6.49 -2.84 5.36
CA LYS A 71 -6.92 -4.25 5.48
C LYS A 71 -5.78 -5.17 5.91
N ALA A 72 -4.55 -4.91 5.45
CA ALA A 72 -3.35 -5.66 5.82
C ALA A 72 -2.75 -5.25 7.20
N LYS A 73 -3.28 -4.22 7.86
CA LYS A 73 -2.79 -3.71 9.16
C LYS A 73 -1.30 -3.36 9.14
N VAL A 74 -0.82 -2.80 8.03
CA VAL A 74 0.58 -2.39 7.91
C VAL A 74 0.85 -1.20 8.83
N ARG A 75 2.09 -1.08 9.30
CA ARG A 75 2.48 0.04 10.18
C ARG A 75 2.73 1.32 9.40
N ASN A 76 3.36 1.23 8.24
CA ASN A 76 3.66 2.38 7.38
C ASN A 76 3.31 2.07 5.92
N LEU A 77 2.56 2.97 5.28
CA LEU A 77 2.23 2.94 3.86
C LEU A 77 3.13 3.88 3.07
N ASN A 78 3.70 3.39 1.98
CA ASN A 78 4.47 4.16 1.00
C ASN A 78 3.94 3.84 -0.41
N ILE A 79 3.33 4.82 -1.07
CA ILE A 79 2.84 4.64 -2.45
C ILE A 79 3.90 5.06 -3.47
N PHE A 80 3.91 4.39 -4.63
CA PHE A 80 4.81 4.71 -5.75
C PHE A 80 4.17 4.42 -7.11
N HIS A 81 4.96 4.53 -8.19
CA HIS A 81 4.57 4.19 -9.57
C HIS A 81 3.47 5.11 -10.15
N PHE A 82 3.59 6.42 -9.96
CA PHE A 82 2.60 7.38 -10.43
C PHE A 82 2.60 7.55 -11.95
N SER A 83 1.41 7.66 -12.54
CA SER A 83 1.28 8.04 -13.94
C SER A 83 1.87 9.46 -14.15
N PRO A 84 2.63 9.70 -15.24
CA PRO A 84 3.11 11.04 -15.60
C PRO A 84 2.01 12.11 -15.70
N ARG A 85 0.74 11.70 -15.83
CA ARG A 85 -0.43 12.56 -15.75
C ARG A 85 -0.47 13.42 -14.49
N TYR A 86 0.01 12.90 -13.36
CA TYR A 86 -0.03 13.58 -12.07
C TYR A 86 1.28 14.29 -11.73
N THR A 87 2.15 14.54 -12.71
CA THR A 87 3.39 15.32 -12.51
C THR A 87 3.03 16.70 -11.97
N GLY A 88 3.57 17.07 -10.81
CA GLY A 88 3.24 18.32 -10.10
C GLY A 88 1.90 18.31 -9.36
N MET A 89 1.23 17.16 -9.30
CA MET A 89 -0.03 16.93 -8.59
C MET A 89 0.04 15.68 -7.71
N GLU A 90 1.24 15.25 -7.33
CA GLU A 90 1.47 14.00 -6.58
C GLU A 90 0.78 14.03 -5.21
N SER A 91 0.61 15.21 -4.62
CA SER A 91 -0.08 15.38 -3.33
C SER A 91 -1.50 14.81 -3.35
N LEU A 92 -2.21 14.88 -4.48
CA LEU A 92 -3.54 14.29 -4.65
C LEU A 92 -3.51 12.78 -4.37
N LEU A 93 -2.52 12.07 -4.90
CA LEU A 93 -2.40 10.62 -4.73
C LEU A 93 -2.04 10.28 -3.28
N TYR A 94 -1.13 11.04 -2.66
CA TYR A 94 -0.78 10.85 -1.26
C TYR A 94 -1.99 11.08 -0.33
N GLU A 95 -2.76 12.13 -0.56
CA GLU A 95 -3.95 12.46 0.24
C GLU A 95 -5.03 11.36 0.13
N GLU A 96 -5.32 10.86 -1.07
CA GLU A 96 -6.29 9.77 -1.28
C GLU A 96 -5.87 8.47 -0.58
N ALA A 97 -4.60 8.09 -0.70
CA ALA A 97 -4.05 6.91 -0.07
C ALA A 97 -4.04 7.03 1.46
N GLU A 98 -3.61 8.18 1.99
CA GLU A 98 -3.56 8.43 3.42
C GLU A 98 -4.95 8.47 4.07
N THR A 99 -5.91 9.11 3.41
CA THR A 99 -7.31 9.15 3.88
C THR A 99 -7.87 7.74 4.00
N SER A 100 -7.73 6.93 2.93
CA SER A 100 -8.25 5.56 2.90
C SER A 100 -7.53 4.63 3.87
N PHE A 101 -6.22 4.84 4.06
CA PHE A 101 -5.44 4.08 5.03
C PHE A 101 -5.89 4.36 6.48
N LYS A 102 -6.20 5.62 6.80
CA LYS A 102 -6.72 6.02 8.12
C LYS A 102 -8.14 5.52 8.35
N ASP A 103 -9.04 5.69 7.39
CA ASP A 103 -10.44 5.29 7.51
C ASP A 103 -10.61 3.80 7.80
N GLY A 104 -9.83 2.95 7.13
CA GLY A 104 -9.84 1.51 7.40
C GLY A 104 -9.16 1.10 8.71
N GLY A 105 -8.35 1.99 9.30
CA GLY A 105 -7.69 1.79 10.60
C GLY A 105 -8.50 2.32 11.80
N LEU A 106 -9.49 3.18 11.57
CA LEU A 106 -10.31 3.84 12.60
C LEU A 106 -11.41 2.95 13.20
N ILE A 107 -11.59 1.72 12.71
CA ILE A 107 -12.37 0.69 13.42
C ILE A 107 -11.44 0.05 14.46
N ARG A 108 -11.10 0.80 15.51
CA ARG A 108 -10.40 0.34 16.71
C ARG A 108 -10.97 1.00 17.96
#